data_AF-A0A812C6Y1-F1
#
_entry.id   AF-A0A812C6Y1-F1
#
_cell.length_a   1.000
_cell.length_b   1.000
_cell.length_c   1.000
_cell.angle_alpha   90.00
_cell.angle_beta   90.00
_cell.angle_gamma   90.00
#
_symmetry.space_group_name_H-M   'P 1'
#
loop_
_entity.id
_entity.type
_entity.pdbx_description
1 polymer ?
#
loop_
_entity_poly.entity_id
_entity_poly.type
_entity_poly.pdbx_seq_one_letter_code
_entity_poly.pdbx_strand_id
1 'polypeptide(L)'
;MDDQALVKDAELVREEAINAHHDHLITEIESADGPLATTLRAVYDGDDLDKFMQRLDCRIKNHDKEIERMCNHHYQGFIDSVRELLQVSNDAAKLKLLSIGTWAAAEQNNIDPSIAKQRRRRRRAPPPPNPFTGEVEIQEEPEPDQVDEEGARETFETYYRKQRRKQARLSLNPPSNMYESLDAYKLYFHDVVGHTEIDDMIRKSTNLLLTRTLSACLSTLIKKPSLSLLQLIQISINMNNLENSCSSLEEYISNITGAEKDSIHVAKLLGTSMFKDARSEAEEHIYKQLNVKIDEFLDLALPSLGMVNREQTTISNYDWMLTESKGHASGYLMDLIAFLQSTFMSFTNLPEKVARTACMSACKHIASSLMDFVLDNDVKQITMGALQQFNLDLIQCEQFAASEPVPGFNDGTLLLAFADLRQLLDLFLNWDWSAYLADYGQAKCKYVRVKPDVAISLLEKLNSGDKKKFVFASLKKNERDKKKLLDTVLKQLKGLVNGTAPQQGSGQ
;
A
#
# COMPACT_ATOMS: atom_id res chain seq x y z
N MET A 1 38.97 -2.14 74.04
CA MET A 1 38.83 -1.89 72.59
C MET A 1 37.36 -1.76 72.19
N ASP A 2 36.41 -2.20 73.04
CA ASP A 2 34.96 -2.15 72.75
C ASP A 2 34.26 -0.79 72.97
N ASP A 3 34.70 0.07 73.90
CA ASP A 3 33.96 1.33 74.18
C ASP A 3 34.10 2.39 73.08
N GLN A 4 35.15 2.35 72.27
CA GLN A 4 35.33 3.29 71.15
C GLN A 4 34.48 2.93 69.93
N ALA A 5 34.07 1.66 69.80
CA ALA A 5 33.22 1.21 68.71
C ALA A 5 31.77 1.65 68.96
N LEU A 6 31.27 1.46 70.18
CA LEU A 6 29.90 1.82 70.56
C LEU A 6 29.59 3.33 70.45
N VAL A 7 30.55 4.20 70.77
CA VAL A 7 30.38 5.66 70.65
C VAL A 7 30.38 6.10 69.18
N LYS A 8 31.22 5.49 68.33
CA LYS A 8 31.22 5.75 66.89
C LYS A 8 29.93 5.33 66.21
N ASP A 9 29.39 4.18 66.61
CA ASP A 9 28.14 3.69 66.07
C ASP A 9 26.96 4.61 66.45
N ALA A 10 26.96 5.17 67.67
CA ALA A 10 25.94 6.12 68.09
C ALA A 10 26.02 7.49 67.40
N GLU A 11 27.21 7.95 66.99
CA GLU A 11 27.39 9.18 66.21
C GLU A 11 26.97 9.00 64.74
N LEU A 12 27.33 7.86 64.13
CA LEU A 12 26.93 7.51 62.76
C LEU A 12 25.40 7.45 62.60
N VAL A 13 24.71 6.83 63.56
CA VAL A 13 23.24 6.73 63.52
C VAL A 13 22.58 8.11 63.63
N ARG A 14 23.16 9.05 64.39
CA ARG A 14 22.64 10.43 64.44
C ARG A 14 22.86 11.17 63.14
N GLU A 15 24.02 10.99 62.51
CA GLU A 15 24.35 11.63 61.24
C GLU A 15 23.47 11.11 60.09
N GLU A 16 23.17 9.81 60.08
CA GLU A 16 22.23 9.21 59.14
C GLU A 16 20.80 9.72 59.34
N ALA A 17 20.36 9.91 60.59
CA ALA A 17 19.04 10.46 60.88
C ALA A 17 18.90 11.92 60.39
N ILE A 18 19.93 12.75 60.60
CA ILE A 18 19.97 14.14 60.11
C ILE A 18 19.95 14.17 58.58
N ASN A 19 20.70 13.27 57.94
CA ASN A 19 20.75 13.14 56.49
C ASN A 19 19.42 12.69 55.89
N ALA A 20 18.76 11.70 56.49
CA ALA A 20 17.45 11.24 56.06
C ALA A 20 16.38 12.34 56.21
N HIS A 21 16.49 13.16 57.25
CA HIS A 21 15.62 14.32 57.43
C HIS A 21 15.80 15.36 56.33
N HIS A 22 17.06 15.70 55.98
CA HIS A 22 17.35 16.62 54.89
C HIS A 22 16.92 16.08 53.52
N ASP A 23 17.12 14.79 53.23
CA ASP A 23 16.65 14.17 51.98
C ASP A 23 15.11 14.19 51.89
N HIS A 24 14.41 14.04 53.02
CA HIS A 24 12.95 14.15 53.06
C HIS A 24 12.48 15.58 52.75
N LEU A 25 13.12 16.60 53.33
CA LEU A 25 12.80 18.01 53.06
C LEU A 25 13.09 18.38 51.59
N ILE A 26 14.17 17.85 51.00
CA ILE A 26 14.49 18.02 49.57
C ILE A 26 13.40 17.36 48.71
N THR A 27 12.94 16.17 49.06
CA THR A 27 11.87 15.47 48.34
C THR A 27 10.54 16.24 48.40
N GLU A 28 10.22 16.88 49.54
CA GLU A 28 9.04 17.75 49.65
C GLU A 28 9.15 19.03 48.79
N ILE A 29 10.36 19.59 48.67
CA ILE A 29 10.62 20.73 47.78
C ILE A 29 10.52 20.30 46.31
N GLU A 30 10.98 19.09 45.95
CA GLU A 30 10.89 18.51 44.62
C GLU A 30 9.45 18.18 44.20
N SER A 31 8.63 17.67 45.12
CA SER A 31 7.26 17.24 44.81
C SER A 31 6.25 18.39 44.73
N ALA A 32 6.56 19.57 45.29
CA ALA A 32 5.74 20.79 45.28
C ALA A 32 4.29 20.68 45.81
N ASP A 33 3.89 19.54 46.35
CA ASP A 33 2.52 19.23 46.78
C ASP A 33 2.20 19.68 48.23
N GLY A 34 3.13 20.32 48.93
CA GLY A 34 2.98 20.82 50.32
C GLY A 34 3.21 22.33 50.48
N PRO A 35 2.87 22.93 51.65
CA PRO A 35 3.08 24.36 51.90
C PRO A 35 4.58 24.67 52.04
N LEU A 36 5.22 25.00 50.90
CA LEU A 36 6.65 25.25 50.74
C LEU A 36 7.25 26.20 51.79
N ALA A 37 6.49 27.20 52.24
CA ALA A 37 6.93 28.14 53.28
C ALA A 37 7.24 27.47 54.63
N THR A 38 6.58 26.36 54.95
CA THR A 38 6.75 25.59 56.19
C THR A 38 7.98 24.69 56.08
N THR A 39 8.16 24.04 54.94
CA THR A 39 9.34 23.22 54.63
C THR A 39 10.60 24.07 54.60
N LEU A 40 10.55 25.25 53.96
CA LEU A 40 11.67 26.21 53.96
C LEU A 40 11.94 26.78 55.36
N ARG A 41 10.91 27.05 56.17
CA ARG A 41 11.10 27.48 57.57
C ARG A 41 11.76 26.38 58.40
N ALA A 42 11.38 25.12 58.23
CA ALA A 42 12.03 23.98 58.90
C ALA A 42 13.51 23.83 58.52
N VAL A 43 13.88 24.18 57.29
CA VAL A 43 15.29 24.20 56.84
C VAL A 43 16.08 25.33 57.50
N TYR A 44 15.50 26.52 57.66
CA TYR A 44 16.18 27.68 58.28
C TYR A 44 16.18 27.65 59.81
N ASP A 45 15.17 27.06 60.44
CA ASP A 45 15.09 26.92 61.90
C ASP A 45 15.99 25.77 62.42
N GLY A 46 16.49 24.91 61.53
CA GLY A 46 17.49 23.88 61.83
C GLY A 46 18.92 24.44 61.82
N ASP A 47 19.70 24.17 62.87
CA ASP A 47 21.09 24.64 63.04
C ASP A 47 22.12 23.97 62.08
N ASP A 48 21.67 23.30 61.02
CA ASP A 48 22.49 22.52 60.07
C ASP A 48 22.27 22.91 58.58
N LEU A 49 21.98 24.20 58.32
CA LEU A 49 21.72 24.73 56.97
C LEU A 49 22.84 24.41 55.96
N ASP A 50 24.10 24.48 56.38
CA ASP A 50 25.24 24.17 55.51
C ASP A 50 25.25 22.70 55.04
N LYS A 51 24.82 21.76 55.89
CA LYS A 51 24.71 20.34 55.53
C LYS A 51 23.52 20.10 54.60
N PHE A 52 22.42 20.81 54.82
CA PHE A 52 21.28 20.76 53.89
C PHE A 52 21.68 21.25 52.50
N MET A 53 22.39 22.39 52.41
CA MET A 53 22.88 22.92 51.14
C MET A 53 23.84 21.96 50.43
N GLN A 54 24.71 21.25 51.17
CA GLN A 54 25.58 20.23 50.59
C GLN A 54 24.80 19.02 50.03
N ARG A 55 23.72 18.59 50.69
CA ARG A 55 22.84 17.52 50.19
C ARG A 55 22.07 17.95 48.95
N LEU A 56 21.57 19.19 48.92
CA LEU A 56 20.88 19.75 47.76
C LEU A 56 21.82 19.85 46.55
N ASP A 57 23.06 20.32 46.73
CA ASP A 57 24.06 20.33 45.66
C ASP A 57 24.41 18.93 45.15
N CYS A 58 24.44 17.92 46.04
CA CYS A 58 24.63 16.53 45.64
C CYS A 58 23.44 16.01 44.80
N ARG A 59 22.22 16.40 45.18
CA ARG A 59 20.99 16.03 44.48
C ARG A 59 20.93 16.65 43.08
N ILE A 60 21.24 17.94 42.96
CA ILE A 60 21.31 18.65 41.67
C ILE A 60 22.35 17.99 40.76
N LYS A 61 23.55 17.68 41.25
CA LYS A 61 24.60 16.99 40.47
C LYS A 61 24.18 15.59 40.01
N ASN A 62 23.35 14.87 40.78
CA ASN A 62 22.84 13.57 40.37
C ASN A 62 21.82 13.71 39.24
N HIS A 63 20.94 14.71 39.29
CA HIS A 63 20.00 14.97 38.20
C HIS A 63 20.69 15.50 36.94
N ASP A 64 21.71 16.35 37.06
CA ASP A 64 22.51 16.79 35.90
C ASP A 64 23.17 15.59 35.20
N LYS A 65 23.70 14.62 35.95
CA LYS A 65 24.23 13.37 35.39
C LYS A 65 23.15 12.50 34.74
N GLU A 66 21.93 12.51 35.26
CA GLU A 66 20.80 11.75 34.73
C GLU A 66 20.28 12.36 33.42
N ILE A 67 20.22 13.69 33.35
CA ILE A 67 19.91 14.45 32.14
C ILE A 67 21.01 14.23 31.09
N GLU A 68 22.29 14.26 31.47
CA GLU A 68 23.40 13.95 30.57
C GLU A 68 23.33 12.50 30.04
N ARG A 69 22.91 11.54 30.90
CA ARG A 69 22.70 10.14 30.51
C ARG A 69 21.53 9.98 29.52
N MET A 70 20.43 10.70 29.75
CA MET A 70 19.25 10.74 28.87
C MET A 70 19.57 11.35 27.50
N CYS A 71 20.28 12.49 27.47
CA CYS A 71 20.67 13.14 26.22
C CYS A 71 21.63 12.27 25.39
N ASN A 72 22.59 11.59 26.04
CA ASN A 72 23.45 10.62 25.37
C ASN A 72 22.68 9.38 24.89
N HIS A 73 21.66 8.93 25.62
CA HIS A 73 20.79 7.82 25.22
C HIS A 73 20.00 8.10 23.92
N HIS A 74 19.57 9.34 23.69
CA HIS A 74 18.79 9.70 22.50
C HIS A 74 19.62 10.14 21.28
N TYR A 75 20.85 10.61 21.45
CA TYR A 75 21.74 10.99 20.32
C TYR A 75 22.60 9.82 19.78
N GLN A 76 22.79 8.76 20.57
CA GLN A 76 23.61 7.62 20.14
C GLN A 76 23.00 6.85 18.96
N GLY A 77 21.66 6.70 18.92
CA GLY A 77 20.96 6.04 17.79
C GLY A 77 21.11 6.79 16.45
N PHE A 78 21.25 8.11 16.48
CA PHE A 78 21.54 8.92 15.29
C PHE A 78 23.00 8.75 14.81
N ILE A 79 23.95 8.68 15.74
CA ILE A 79 25.38 8.43 15.44
C ILE A 79 25.58 7.01 14.89
N ASP A 80 24.90 6.01 15.45
CA ASP A 80 25.02 4.61 15.01
C ASP A 80 24.36 4.39 13.63
N SER A 81 23.22 5.06 13.36
CA SER A 81 22.61 5.09 12.03
C SER A 81 23.54 5.71 10.96
N VAL A 82 24.33 6.74 11.33
CA VAL A 82 25.33 7.36 10.42
C VAL A 82 26.56 6.45 10.23
N ARG A 83 26.97 5.69 11.25
CA ARG A 83 28.06 4.70 11.13
C ARG A 83 27.67 3.50 10.28
N GLU A 84 26.47 2.97 10.44
CA GLU A 84 25.98 1.86 9.61
C GLU A 84 25.88 2.26 8.14
N LEU A 85 25.45 3.49 7.85
CA LEU A 85 25.41 4.01 6.48
C LEU A 85 26.81 4.13 5.84
N LEU A 86 27.82 4.52 6.64
CA LEU A 86 29.22 4.55 6.20
C LEU A 86 29.82 3.15 6.02
N GLN A 87 29.40 2.18 6.83
CA GLN A 87 29.81 0.78 6.70
C GLN A 87 29.23 0.15 5.42
N VAL A 88 27.96 0.40 5.12
CA VAL A 88 27.30 -0.04 3.87
C VAL A 88 27.99 0.55 2.62
N SER A 89 28.45 1.81 2.70
CA SER A 89 29.25 2.43 1.63
C SER A 89 30.59 1.70 1.37
N ASN A 90 31.27 1.28 2.44
CA ASN A 90 32.53 0.51 2.33
C ASN A 90 32.31 -0.93 1.84
N ASP A 91 31.23 -1.59 2.26
CA ASP A 91 30.92 -2.96 1.83
C ASP A 91 30.43 -2.99 0.37
N ALA A 92 29.72 -1.95 -0.10
CA ALA A 92 29.40 -1.76 -1.51
C ALA A 92 30.67 -1.55 -2.37
N ALA A 93 31.70 -0.87 -1.85
CA ALA A 93 32.99 -0.71 -2.54
C ALA A 93 33.77 -2.05 -2.64
N LYS A 94 33.72 -2.90 -1.59
CA LYS A 94 34.29 -4.26 -1.62
C LYS A 94 33.55 -5.18 -2.59
N LEU A 95 32.22 -5.10 -2.63
CA LEU A 95 31.39 -5.84 -3.59
C LEU A 95 31.69 -5.45 -5.04
N LYS A 96 31.99 -4.17 -5.30
CA LYS A 96 32.42 -3.69 -6.64
C LYS A 96 33.79 -4.24 -7.06
N LEU A 97 34.71 -4.48 -6.12
CA LEU A 97 36.01 -5.12 -6.40
C LEU A 97 35.88 -6.64 -6.59
N LEU A 98 35.01 -7.30 -5.81
CA LEU A 98 34.73 -8.74 -5.93
C LEU A 98 33.95 -9.08 -7.20
N SER A 99 33.04 -8.21 -7.67
CA SER A 99 32.39 -8.40 -8.96
C SER A 99 33.41 -8.31 -10.10
N ILE A 100 34.29 -7.31 -10.11
CA ILE A 100 35.36 -7.20 -11.12
C ILE A 100 36.28 -8.45 -11.13
N GLY A 101 36.58 -9.03 -9.97
CA GLY A 101 37.37 -10.28 -9.86
C GLY A 101 36.63 -11.57 -10.25
N THR A 102 35.31 -11.63 -10.07
CA THR A 102 34.49 -12.81 -10.40
C THR A 102 34.04 -12.84 -11.86
N TRP A 103 33.86 -11.67 -12.50
CA TRP A 103 33.64 -11.59 -13.95
C TRP A 103 34.90 -12.00 -14.74
N ALA A 104 36.10 -11.65 -14.26
CA ALA A 104 37.36 -12.11 -14.85
C ALA A 104 37.61 -13.63 -14.69
N ALA A 105 37.06 -14.26 -13.65
CA ALA A 105 37.16 -15.71 -13.41
C ALA A 105 36.06 -16.53 -14.13
N ALA A 106 34.88 -15.94 -14.35
CA ALA A 106 33.76 -16.57 -15.05
C ALA A 106 33.94 -16.60 -16.58
N GLU A 107 34.74 -15.68 -17.15
CA GLU A 107 35.07 -15.68 -18.58
C GLU A 107 36.13 -16.75 -18.95
N GLN A 108 36.72 -17.43 -17.95
CA GLN A 108 37.71 -18.48 -18.14
C GLN A 108 37.23 -19.92 -17.89
N ASN A 109 36.02 -20.15 -17.34
CA ASN A 109 35.51 -21.50 -17.07
C ASN A 109 34.02 -21.68 -17.46
N ASN A 110 33.82 -22.26 -18.64
CA ASN A 110 32.56 -22.43 -19.37
C ASN A 110 31.71 -23.61 -18.84
N ILE A 111 30.72 -23.42 -17.94
CA ILE A 111 29.93 -24.52 -17.34
C ILE A 111 28.39 -24.26 -17.26
N ASP A 112 27.64 -25.32 -17.59
CA ASP A 112 26.19 -25.50 -17.90
C ASP A 112 25.22 -25.58 -16.66
N PRO A 113 23.94 -25.10 -16.70
CA PRO A 113 23.14 -24.79 -15.51
C PRO A 113 22.06 -25.83 -15.12
N SER A 114 22.44 -27.11 -14.90
CA SER A 114 21.48 -28.16 -14.46
C SER A 114 21.68 -28.75 -13.05
N ILE A 115 22.66 -28.28 -12.26
CA ILE A 115 23.02 -28.88 -10.94
C ILE A 115 22.56 -28.00 -9.75
N ALA A 116 21.30 -27.55 -9.74
CA ALA A 116 20.76 -26.74 -8.63
C ALA A 116 19.47 -27.29 -8.00
N LYS A 117 19.13 -28.57 -8.22
CA LYS A 117 17.94 -29.21 -7.62
C LYS A 117 18.25 -30.58 -7.00
N GLN A 118 19.02 -30.63 -5.90
CA GLN A 118 18.94 -31.72 -4.91
C GLN A 118 19.91 -31.48 -3.74
N ARG A 119 19.40 -30.91 -2.62
CA ARG A 119 19.87 -31.16 -1.24
C ARG A 119 19.07 -30.33 -0.21
N ARG A 120 17.93 -30.86 0.22
CA ARG A 120 17.37 -30.58 1.56
C ARG A 120 17.05 -31.93 2.22
N ARG A 121 18.05 -32.52 2.86
CA ARG A 121 17.90 -33.50 3.96
C ARG A 121 19.04 -33.26 4.95
N ARG A 122 18.77 -32.49 6.01
CA ARG A 122 19.66 -32.37 7.17
C ARG A 122 19.51 -33.62 8.02
N ARG A 123 20.57 -34.43 8.17
CA ARG A 123 20.72 -35.35 9.29
C ARG A 123 21.09 -34.50 10.51
N ARG A 124 20.25 -34.50 11.56
CA ARG A 124 20.61 -33.94 12.88
C ARG A 124 21.58 -34.91 13.59
N ALA A 125 22.55 -34.38 14.32
CA ALA A 125 23.43 -35.15 15.19
C ALA A 125 22.70 -35.47 16.52
N PRO A 126 22.98 -36.62 17.16
CA PRO A 126 22.34 -36.97 18.44
C PRO A 126 22.88 -36.12 19.60
N PRO A 127 22.07 -35.87 20.65
CA PRO A 127 22.46 -35.07 21.81
C PRO A 127 23.45 -35.84 22.72
N PRO A 128 24.25 -35.12 23.55
CA PRO A 128 25.19 -35.75 24.47
C PRO A 128 24.49 -36.45 25.66
N PRO A 129 25.07 -37.54 26.19
CA PRO A 129 24.45 -38.35 27.25
C PRO A 129 24.50 -37.67 28.63
N ASN A 130 23.55 -38.04 29.50
CA ASN A 130 23.41 -37.51 30.86
C ASN A 130 24.64 -37.85 31.74
N PRO A 131 25.31 -36.89 32.41
CA PRO A 131 26.57 -37.12 33.12
C PRO A 131 26.49 -38.01 34.37
N PHE A 132 25.29 -38.35 34.86
CA PHE A 132 25.13 -39.17 36.06
C PHE A 132 24.52 -40.55 35.84
N THR A 133 23.95 -40.84 34.66
CA THR A 133 23.27 -42.13 34.40
C THR A 133 23.68 -42.82 33.10
N GLY A 134 24.35 -42.14 32.16
CA GLY A 134 24.92 -42.75 30.95
C GLY A 134 23.91 -43.22 29.88
N GLU A 135 22.60 -43.07 30.09
CA GLU A 135 21.57 -43.42 29.12
C GLU A 135 21.17 -42.22 28.24
N VAL A 136 20.78 -42.52 26.99
CA VAL A 136 20.19 -41.56 26.04
C VAL A 136 18.69 -41.79 26.07
N GLU A 137 17.96 -40.94 26.80
CA GLU A 137 16.49 -40.97 26.77
C GLU A 137 16.00 -40.49 25.41
N ILE A 138 15.43 -41.41 24.63
CA ILE A 138 14.72 -41.12 23.39
C ILE A 138 13.27 -40.84 23.78
N GLN A 139 12.86 -39.56 23.75
CA GLN A 139 11.43 -39.22 23.75
C GLN A 139 10.92 -39.37 22.31
N GLU A 140 10.09 -40.38 22.06
CA GLU A 140 9.32 -40.49 20.81
C GLU A 140 8.26 -39.38 20.79
N GLU A 141 8.37 -38.43 19.87
CA GLU A 141 7.30 -37.48 19.54
C GLU A 141 6.15 -38.21 18.82
N PRO A 142 4.88 -37.96 19.14
CA PRO A 142 3.76 -38.53 18.40
C PRO A 142 3.58 -37.86 17.03
N GLU A 143 3.16 -38.64 16.03
CA GLU A 143 2.82 -38.20 14.67
C GLU A 143 1.69 -37.13 14.65
N PRO A 144 1.67 -36.24 13.65
CA PRO A 144 0.81 -35.05 13.66
C PRO A 144 -0.55 -35.38 13.05
N ASP A 145 -1.51 -35.82 13.87
CA ASP A 145 -2.92 -35.70 13.53
C ASP A 145 -3.76 -35.58 14.81
N GLN A 146 -4.53 -34.49 14.90
CA GLN A 146 -5.46 -34.09 15.96
C GLN A 146 -4.81 -33.54 17.25
N VAL A 147 -4.36 -32.29 17.21
CA VAL A 147 -4.10 -31.52 18.43
C VAL A 147 -5.45 -31.04 18.96
N ASP A 148 -5.99 -31.75 19.96
CA ASP A 148 -7.10 -31.27 20.77
C ASP A 148 -6.70 -29.93 21.42
N GLU A 149 -7.47 -28.86 21.15
CA GLU A 149 -7.23 -27.50 21.66
C GLU A 149 -7.08 -27.44 23.20
N GLU A 150 -7.65 -28.41 23.91
CA GLU A 150 -7.58 -28.55 25.37
C GLU A 150 -6.19 -28.96 25.87
N GLY A 151 -5.48 -29.84 25.15
CA GLY A 151 -4.12 -30.27 25.50
C GLY A 151 -3.07 -29.16 25.30
N ALA A 152 -3.23 -28.35 24.26
CA ALA A 152 -2.35 -27.20 24.01
C ALA A 152 -2.49 -26.13 25.11
N ARG A 153 -3.71 -25.90 25.61
CA ARG A 153 -4.01 -24.95 26.68
C ARG A 153 -3.43 -25.37 28.02
N GLU A 154 -3.58 -26.64 28.40
CA GLU A 154 -3.05 -27.16 29.67
C GLU A 154 -1.50 -27.18 29.67
N THR A 155 -0.91 -27.50 28.53
CA THR A 155 0.55 -27.45 28.33
C THR A 155 1.07 -26.01 28.43
N PHE A 156 0.38 -25.05 27.81
CA PHE A 156 0.72 -23.63 27.92
C PHE A 156 0.54 -23.09 29.35
N GLU A 157 -0.57 -23.38 30.03
CA GLU A 157 -0.79 -22.95 31.42
C GLU A 157 0.30 -23.48 32.35
N THR A 158 0.69 -24.75 32.17
CA THR A 158 1.75 -25.39 32.96
C THR A 158 3.11 -24.74 32.70
N TYR A 159 3.45 -24.49 31.43
CA TYR A 159 4.65 -23.77 31.02
C TYR A 159 4.69 -22.34 31.58
N TYR A 160 3.60 -21.58 31.41
CA TYR A 160 3.48 -20.19 31.85
C TYR A 160 3.59 -20.08 33.37
N ARG A 161 2.90 -20.92 34.14
CA ARG A 161 3.00 -20.94 35.61
C ARG A 161 4.41 -21.29 36.08
N LYS A 162 5.09 -22.21 35.39
CA LYS A 162 6.49 -22.59 35.70
C LYS A 162 7.45 -21.41 35.46
N GLN A 163 7.27 -20.67 34.36
CA GLN A 163 8.04 -19.46 34.07
C GLN A 163 7.78 -18.36 35.12
N ARG A 164 6.52 -18.06 35.46
CA ARG A 164 6.17 -17.05 36.48
C ARG A 164 6.75 -17.36 37.87
N ARG A 165 6.78 -18.63 38.27
CA ARG A 165 7.44 -19.05 39.52
C ARG A 165 8.96 -18.83 39.49
N LYS A 166 9.59 -19.03 38.33
CA LYS A 166 11.03 -18.78 38.15
C LYS A 166 11.34 -17.28 38.23
N GLN A 167 10.53 -16.44 37.60
CA GLN A 167 10.63 -14.98 37.69
C GLN A 167 10.44 -14.47 39.11
N ALA A 168 9.37 -14.89 39.80
CA ALA A 168 9.12 -14.49 41.19
C ALA A 168 10.28 -14.88 42.12
N ARG A 169 10.90 -16.04 41.90
CA ARG A 169 12.11 -16.45 42.64
C ARG A 169 13.32 -15.57 42.34
N LEU A 170 13.54 -15.18 41.09
CA LEU A 170 14.63 -14.27 40.72
C LEU A 170 14.42 -12.88 41.34
N SER A 171 13.20 -12.35 41.30
CA SER A 171 12.85 -11.06 41.93
C SER A 171 13.05 -11.05 43.45
N LEU A 172 12.78 -12.19 44.11
CA LEU A 172 12.92 -12.35 45.55
C LEU A 172 14.36 -12.66 45.99
N ASN A 173 15.12 -13.39 45.17
CA ASN A 173 16.49 -13.81 45.44
C ASN A 173 17.40 -13.52 44.22
N PRO A 174 17.97 -12.31 44.13
CA PRO A 174 18.86 -11.95 43.03
C PRO A 174 20.17 -12.77 43.04
N PRO A 175 20.75 -13.09 41.87
CA PRO A 175 22.05 -13.73 41.77
C PRO A 175 23.16 -12.90 42.44
N SER A 176 24.07 -13.56 43.15
CA SER A 176 25.15 -12.90 43.92
C SER A 176 26.06 -12.03 43.04
N ASN A 177 26.26 -12.43 41.78
CA ASN A 177 27.09 -11.76 40.79
C ASN A 177 26.36 -10.64 40.01
N MET A 178 25.07 -10.39 40.28
CA MET A 178 24.29 -9.33 39.61
C MET A 178 24.95 -7.95 39.80
N TYR A 179 25.50 -7.69 40.99
CA TYR A 179 26.08 -6.41 41.38
C TYR A 179 27.47 -6.15 40.78
N GLU A 180 28.08 -7.14 40.11
CA GLU A 180 29.47 -7.07 39.65
C GLU A 180 29.65 -6.24 38.38
N SER A 181 28.61 -6.06 37.56
CA SER A 181 28.68 -5.26 36.34
C SER A 181 27.31 -4.76 35.87
N LEU A 182 27.30 -3.70 35.05
CA LEU A 182 26.08 -3.21 34.40
C LEU A 182 25.42 -4.28 33.51
N ASP A 183 26.22 -5.15 32.91
CA ASP A 183 25.72 -6.24 32.06
C ASP A 183 25.07 -7.35 32.90
N ALA A 184 25.58 -7.64 34.10
CA ALA A 184 24.94 -8.57 35.03
C ALA A 184 23.59 -8.04 35.54
N TYR A 185 23.47 -6.73 35.77
CA TYR A 185 22.17 -6.08 36.03
C TYR A 185 21.21 -6.19 34.85
N LYS A 186 21.66 -5.92 33.63
CA LYS A 186 20.83 -6.04 32.42
C LYS A 186 20.29 -7.46 32.25
N LEU A 187 21.14 -8.48 32.42
CA LEU A 187 20.75 -9.88 32.33
C LEU A 187 19.74 -10.26 33.42
N TYR A 188 19.94 -9.78 34.65
CA TYR A 188 18.98 -10.00 35.73
C TYR A 188 17.62 -9.37 35.46
N PHE A 189 17.58 -8.10 35.03
CA PHE A 189 16.30 -7.45 34.68
C PHE A 189 15.63 -8.14 33.49
N HIS A 190 16.40 -8.59 32.51
CA HIS A 190 15.90 -9.37 31.38
C HIS A 190 15.26 -10.69 31.83
N ASP A 191 15.88 -11.40 32.79
CA ASP A 191 15.38 -12.66 33.33
C ASP A 191 14.17 -12.47 34.28
N VAL A 192 14.10 -11.34 34.99
CA VAL A 192 12.97 -10.97 35.88
C VAL A 192 11.72 -10.63 35.08
N VAL A 193 11.86 -9.80 34.04
CA VAL A 193 10.75 -9.44 33.12
C VAL A 193 10.39 -10.65 32.23
N GLY A 194 11.41 -11.36 31.76
CA GLY A 194 11.29 -12.58 30.97
C GLY A 194 10.97 -12.36 29.49
N HIS A 195 11.44 -13.30 28.70
CA HIS A 195 11.47 -13.26 27.23
C HIS A 195 10.11 -12.96 26.58
N THR A 196 9.02 -13.52 27.10
CA THR A 196 7.67 -13.32 26.52
C THR A 196 7.14 -11.90 26.71
N GLU A 197 7.44 -11.26 27.84
CA GLU A 197 6.98 -9.88 28.10
C GLU A 197 7.78 -8.86 27.30
N ILE A 198 9.09 -9.11 27.18
CA ILE A 198 10.00 -8.30 26.35
C ILE A 198 9.58 -8.41 24.88
N ASP A 199 9.30 -9.62 24.39
CA ASP A 199 8.83 -9.86 23.03
C ASP A 199 7.49 -9.14 22.76
N ASP A 200 6.50 -9.32 23.63
CA ASP A 200 5.21 -8.64 23.51
C ASP A 200 5.34 -7.11 23.54
N MET A 201 6.20 -6.57 24.39
CA MET A 201 6.43 -5.13 24.48
C MET A 201 7.09 -4.58 23.22
N ILE A 202 8.12 -5.27 22.70
CA ILE A 202 8.78 -4.88 21.46
C ILE A 202 7.78 -4.92 20.31
N ARG A 203 7.01 -6.01 20.15
CA ARG A 203 6.01 -6.11 19.08
C ARG A 203 4.92 -5.06 19.18
N LYS A 204 4.39 -4.77 20.37
CA LYS A 204 3.42 -3.68 20.58
C LYS A 204 4.01 -2.32 20.21
N SER A 205 5.25 -2.05 20.62
CA SER A 205 5.93 -0.78 20.32
C SER A 205 6.22 -0.65 18.82
N THR A 206 6.70 -1.72 18.17
CA THR A 206 6.88 -1.78 16.72
C THR A 206 5.56 -1.57 16.00
N ASN A 207 4.47 -2.21 16.43
CA ASN A 207 3.14 -1.99 15.89
C ASN A 207 2.69 -0.54 16.03
N LEU A 208 2.96 0.12 17.17
CA LEU A 208 2.66 1.53 17.37
C LEU A 208 3.40 2.41 16.35
N LEU A 209 4.70 2.19 16.17
CA LEU A 209 5.53 2.94 15.22
C LEU A 209 5.08 2.73 13.78
N LEU A 210 4.81 1.48 13.38
CA LEU A 210 4.36 1.15 12.03
C LEU A 210 2.98 1.75 11.74
N THR A 211 2.01 1.53 12.63
CA THR A 211 0.61 1.89 12.38
C THR A 211 0.30 3.36 12.65
N ARG A 212 0.97 4.02 13.61
CA ARG A 212 0.69 5.44 13.91
C ARG A 212 1.64 6.39 13.21
N THR A 213 2.94 6.10 13.24
CA THR A 213 3.93 7.03 12.69
C THR A 213 4.11 6.80 11.19
N LEU A 214 4.51 5.59 10.80
CA LEU A 214 4.82 5.30 9.41
C LEU A 214 3.58 5.39 8.52
N SER A 215 2.45 4.82 8.93
CA SER A 215 1.19 4.92 8.17
C SER A 215 0.77 6.36 7.91
N ALA A 216 0.93 7.28 8.88
CA ALA A 216 0.60 8.69 8.71
C ALA A 216 1.56 9.37 7.72
N CYS A 217 2.86 9.07 7.80
CA CYS A 217 3.85 9.56 6.84
C CYS A 217 3.53 9.08 5.41
N LEU A 218 3.19 7.81 5.25
CA LEU A 218 2.87 7.21 3.94
C LEU A 218 1.60 7.80 3.35
N SER A 219 0.52 7.89 4.13
CA SER A 219 -0.72 8.55 3.68
C SER A 219 -0.46 10.00 3.26
N THR A 220 0.37 10.74 4.00
CA THR A 220 0.71 12.13 3.65
C THR A 220 1.53 12.21 2.36
N LEU A 221 2.46 11.27 2.16
CA LEU A 221 3.26 11.16 0.94
C LEU A 221 2.36 10.87 -0.27
N ILE A 222 1.54 9.81 -0.21
CA ILE A 222 0.71 9.33 -1.32
C ILE A 222 -0.31 10.39 -1.77
N LYS A 223 -0.85 11.17 -0.83
CA LYS A 223 -1.83 12.24 -1.11
C LYS A 223 -1.22 13.51 -1.69
N LYS A 224 0.11 13.59 -1.82
CA LYS A 224 0.77 14.80 -2.32
C LYS A 224 0.46 14.99 -3.83
N PRO A 225 -0.13 16.13 -4.24
CA PRO A 225 -0.59 16.33 -5.62
C PRO A 225 0.56 16.45 -6.63
N SER A 226 1.79 16.71 -6.16
CA SER A 226 2.96 16.83 -7.02
C SER A 226 3.60 15.48 -7.36
N LEU A 227 3.06 14.35 -6.88
CA LEU A 227 3.61 13.03 -7.20
C LEU A 227 3.34 12.68 -8.66
N SER A 228 4.39 12.25 -9.37
CA SER A 228 4.24 11.73 -10.72
C SER A 228 3.74 10.28 -10.71
N LEU A 229 3.15 9.86 -11.82
CA LEU A 229 2.66 8.49 -12.00
C LEU A 229 3.77 7.46 -11.74
N LEU A 230 4.98 7.72 -12.23
CA LEU A 230 6.15 6.87 -12.00
C LEU A 230 6.55 6.78 -10.52
N GLN A 231 6.42 7.88 -9.77
CA GLN A 231 6.69 7.88 -8.33
C GLN A 231 5.64 7.05 -7.57
N LEU A 232 4.36 7.15 -7.92
CA LEU A 232 3.31 6.33 -7.31
C LEU A 232 3.52 4.84 -7.58
N ILE A 233 3.91 4.49 -8.81
CA ILE A 233 4.26 3.12 -9.19
C ILE A 233 5.42 2.60 -8.33
N GLN A 234 6.49 3.39 -8.19
CA GLN A 234 7.63 2.99 -7.36
C GLN A 234 7.25 2.88 -5.89
N ILE A 235 6.38 3.75 -5.36
CA ILE A 235 5.85 3.65 -4.00
C ILE A 235 5.10 2.33 -3.84
N SER A 236 4.21 1.96 -4.78
CA SER A 236 3.48 0.68 -4.74
C SER A 236 4.43 -0.53 -4.73
N ILE A 237 5.47 -0.53 -5.57
CA ILE A 237 6.51 -1.57 -5.60
C ILE A 237 7.25 -1.64 -4.27
N ASN A 238 7.64 -0.49 -3.71
CA ASN A 238 8.33 -0.42 -2.43
C ASN A 238 7.44 -0.95 -1.29
N MET A 239 6.14 -0.64 -1.29
CA MET A 239 5.19 -1.17 -0.31
C MET A 239 5.07 -2.69 -0.41
N ASN A 240 5.06 -3.25 -1.62
CA ASN A 240 5.06 -4.70 -1.83
C ASN A 240 6.32 -5.37 -1.25
N ASN A 241 7.48 -4.75 -1.41
CA ASN A 241 8.73 -5.26 -0.83
C ASN A 241 8.74 -5.15 0.70
N LEU A 242 8.23 -4.05 1.25
CA LEU A 242 8.11 -3.85 2.70
C LEU A 242 7.12 -4.83 3.34
N GLU A 243 5.98 -5.07 2.68
CA GLU A 243 5.01 -6.10 3.07
C GLU A 243 5.68 -7.48 3.18
N ASN A 244 6.44 -7.89 2.16
CA ASN A 244 7.14 -9.18 2.15
C ASN A 244 8.24 -9.26 3.23
N SER A 245 8.89 -8.14 3.52
CA SER A 245 9.97 -8.05 4.53
C SER A 245 9.46 -8.10 5.97
N CYS A 246 8.15 -7.92 6.23
CA CYS A 246 7.60 -7.98 7.58
C CYS A 246 7.83 -9.35 8.25
N SER A 247 7.83 -10.44 7.48
CA SER A 247 8.16 -11.78 8.00
C SER A 247 9.57 -11.86 8.59
N SER A 248 10.54 -11.21 7.93
CA SER A 248 11.92 -11.13 8.42
C SER A 248 12.05 -10.24 9.65
N LEU A 249 11.23 -9.19 9.76
CA LEU A 249 11.16 -8.36 10.96
C LEU A 249 10.59 -9.14 12.15
N GLU A 250 9.56 -9.96 11.94
CA GLU A 250 9.02 -10.84 12.99
C GLU A 250 10.05 -11.87 13.46
N GLU A 251 10.79 -12.48 12.53
CA GLU A 251 11.88 -13.40 12.85
C GLU A 251 13.02 -12.72 13.60
N TYR A 252 13.38 -11.49 13.20
CA TYR A 252 14.39 -10.71 13.90
C TYR A 252 13.97 -10.43 15.35
N ILE A 253 12.73 -10.00 15.59
CA ILE A 253 12.20 -9.74 16.94
C ILE A 253 12.27 -11.02 17.80
N SER A 254 11.80 -12.16 17.29
CA SER A 254 11.89 -13.45 18.00
C SER A 254 13.33 -13.82 18.37
N ASN A 255 14.27 -13.61 17.45
CA ASN A 255 15.67 -13.96 17.66
C ASN A 255 16.34 -13.08 18.73
N ILE A 256 16.02 -11.78 18.78
CA ILE A 256 16.61 -10.86 19.77
C ILE A 256 15.96 -10.99 21.15
N THR A 257 14.69 -11.39 21.23
CA THR A 257 13.96 -11.57 22.50
C THR A 257 14.21 -12.94 23.11
N GLY A 258 14.65 -13.92 22.29
CA GLY A 258 14.78 -15.32 22.71
C GLY A 258 13.43 -16.02 22.89
N ALA A 259 12.34 -15.45 22.38
CA ALA A 259 11.02 -16.06 22.40
C ALA A 259 10.92 -17.17 21.33
N GLU A 260 10.25 -18.28 21.66
CA GLU A 260 10.01 -19.37 20.71
C GLU A 260 9.11 -18.91 19.55
N LYS A 261 9.44 -19.32 18.32
CA LYS A 261 8.78 -18.85 17.09
C LYS A 261 7.28 -19.18 16.99
N ASP A 262 6.79 -20.19 17.72
CA ASP A 262 5.43 -20.72 17.57
C ASP A 262 4.56 -20.57 18.83
N SER A 263 4.93 -19.69 19.77
CA SER A 263 4.04 -19.40 20.90
C SER A 263 2.77 -18.70 20.42
N ILE A 264 1.64 -19.42 20.44
CA ILE A 264 0.29 -19.05 19.97
C ILE A 264 -0.20 -17.71 20.56
N HIS A 265 0.39 -17.24 21.66
CA HIS A 265 -0.03 -16.07 22.43
C HIS A 265 0.73 -14.78 22.14
N VAL A 266 1.68 -14.77 21.19
CA VAL A 266 2.47 -13.58 20.86
C VAL A 266 1.73 -12.66 19.89
N ALA A 267 1.76 -11.35 20.17
CA ALA A 267 1.14 -10.34 19.30
C ALA A 267 1.80 -10.28 17.91
N LYS A 268 1.07 -10.59 16.83
CA LYS A 268 1.61 -10.49 15.46
C LYS A 268 1.91 -9.05 15.06
N LEU A 269 2.85 -8.85 14.13
CA LEU A 269 3.07 -7.52 13.57
C LEU A 269 1.95 -7.15 12.60
N LEU A 270 1.48 -5.91 12.71
CA LEU A 270 0.49 -5.31 11.83
C LEU A 270 1.12 -4.64 10.60
N GLY A 271 2.44 -4.78 10.43
CA GLY A 271 3.19 -4.19 9.31
C GLY A 271 2.66 -4.64 7.96
N THR A 272 2.42 -5.95 7.80
CA THR A 272 1.92 -6.53 6.55
C THR A 272 0.57 -5.93 6.14
N SER A 273 -0.39 -5.84 7.07
CA SER A 273 -1.69 -5.21 6.78
C SER A 273 -1.56 -3.72 6.49
N MET A 274 -0.74 -3.00 7.26
CA MET A 274 -0.54 -1.55 7.06
C MET A 274 0.08 -1.24 5.69
N PHE A 275 1.13 -1.97 5.29
CA PHE A 275 1.74 -1.78 3.97
C PHE A 275 0.82 -2.20 2.84
N LYS A 276 0.00 -3.23 3.04
CA LYS A 276 -1.03 -3.63 2.07
C LYS A 276 -2.08 -2.54 1.87
N ASP A 277 -2.53 -1.90 2.94
CA ASP A 277 -3.49 -0.79 2.88
C ASP A 277 -2.87 0.42 2.18
N ALA A 278 -1.63 0.80 2.55
CA ALA A 278 -0.89 1.89 1.90
C ALA A 278 -0.60 1.59 0.42
N ARG A 279 -0.29 0.33 0.07
CA ARG A 279 -0.13 -0.09 -1.34
C ARG A 279 -1.44 0.08 -2.10
N SER A 280 -2.56 -0.36 -1.52
CA SER A 280 -3.88 -0.24 -2.14
C SER A 280 -4.28 1.22 -2.38
N GLU A 281 -3.97 2.11 -1.44
CA GLU A 281 -4.17 3.56 -1.60
C GLU A 281 -3.28 4.11 -2.74
N ALA A 282 -2.01 3.73 -2.80
CA ALA A 282 -1.13 4.12 -3.91
C ALA A 282 -1.64 3.61 -5.27
N GLU A 283 -2.10 2.36 -5.34
CA GLU A 283 -2.70 1.76 -6.55
C GLU A 283 -3.94 2.52 -7.03
N GLU A 284 -4.84 2.91 -6.11
CA GLU A 284 -6.02 3.71 -6.45
C GLU A 284 -5.62 5.06 -7.07
N HIS A 285 -4.60 5.70 -6.53
CA HIS A 285 -4.05 6.95 -7.07
C HIS A 285 -3.38 6.76 -8.44
N ILE A 286 -2.73 5.62 -8.70
CA ILE A 286 -2.19 5.27 -10.03
C ILE A 286 -3.33 5.25 -11.05
N TYR A 287 -4.43 4.57 -10.76
CA TYR A 287 -5.57 4.49 -11.68
C TYR A 287 -6.18 5.86 -11.97
N LYS A 288 -6.38 6.68 -10.92
CA LYS A 288 -6.92 8.05 -11.07
C LYS A 288 -6.01 8.92 -11.90
N GLN A 289 -4.70 8.94 -11.60
CA GLN A 289 -3.76 9.79 -12.33
C GLN A 289 -3.57 9.34 -13.78
N LEU A 290 -3.61 8.04 -14.04
CA LEU A 290 -3.61 7.50 -15.40
C LEU A 290 -4.83 7.99 -16.19
N ASN A 291 -6.03 7.90 -15.61
CA ASN A 291 -7.26 8.40 -16.25
C ASN A 291 -7.22 9.91 -16.48
N VAL A 292 -6.72 10.71 -15.52
CA VAL A 292 -6.51 12.16 -15.72
C VAL A 292 -5.58 12.43 -16.89
N LYS A 293 -4.49 11.65 -17.04
CA LYS A 293 -3.60 11.78 -18.21
C LYS A 293 -4.28 11.39 -19.51
N ILE A 294 -5.11 10.36 -19.51
CA ILE A 294 -5.93 10.02 -20.68
C ILE A 294 -6.84 11.19 -21.04
N ASP A 295 -7.52 11.78 -20.05
CA ASP A 295 -8.40 12.94 -20.25
C ASP A 295 -7.62 14.13 -20.82
N GLU A 296 -6.41 14.43 -20.33
CA GLU A 296 -5.57 15.48 -20.90
C GLU A 296 -5.30 15.28 -22.41
N PHE A 297 -5.08 14.03 -22.87
CA PHE A 297 -4.90 13.74 -24.30
C PHE A 297 -6.22 13.84 -25.08
N LEU A 298 -7.32 13.39 -24.50
CA LEU A 298 -8.63 13.48 -25.14
C LEU A 298 -9.13 14.93 -25.19
N ASP A 299 -8.82 15.75 -24.19
CA ASP A 299 -9.10 17.20 -24.11
C ASP A 299 -8.35 18.02 -25.17
N LEU A 300 -7.22 17.53 -25.70
CA LEU A 300 -6.63 18.12 -26.90
C LEU A 300 -7.58 18.05 -28.11
N ALA A 301 -8.56 17.14 -28.08
CA ALA A 301 -9.65 17.00 -29.04
C ALA A 301 -11.03 17.45 -28.51
N LEU A 302 -11.25 17.41 -27.20
CA LEU A 302 -12.52 17.64 -26.48
C LEU A 302 -12.53 18.97 -25.71
N PRO A 303 -13.55 19.84 -25.87
CA PRO A 303 -13.84 20.82 -24.84
C PRO A 303 -14.62 20.14 -23.70
N SER A 304 -14.06 20.21 -22.50
CA SER A 304 -14.76 20.19 -21.20
C SER A 304 -15.39 18.87 -20.71
N LEU A 305 -14.66 18.17 -19.84
CA LEU A 305 -15.26 17.40 -18.73
C LEU A 305 -14.54 17.65 -17.38
N GLY A 306 -14.68 18.88 -16.86
CA GLY A 306 -14.59 19.28 -15.43
C GLY A 306 -13.21 19.27 -14.75
N MET A 307 -12.70 20.33 -14.09
CA MET A 307 -13.24 21.62 -13.64
C MET A 307 -12.09 22.63 -13.40
N VAL A 308 -12.48 23.91 -13.28
CA VAL A 308 -11.87 25.07 -12.59
C VAL A 308 -11.37 26.18 -13.53
N ASN A 309 -12.28 27.15 -13.72
CA ASN A 309 -12.02 28.56 -14.05
C ASN A 309 -11.33 28.87 -15.38
N ARG A 310 -12.10 29.12 -16.43
CA ARG A 310 -11.99 30.38 -17.18
C ARG A 310 -13.11 30.54 -18.20
N GLU A 311 -13.60 31.76 -18.28
CA GLU A 311 -14.45 32.27 -19.33
C GLU A 311 -13.89 31.89 -20.72
N GLN A 312 -14.79 31.38 -21.56
CA GLN A 312 -14.71 31.49 -23.01
C GLN A 312 -13.43 30.94 -23.68
N THR A 313 -13.33 29.63 -23.94
CA THR A 313 -12.64 29.17 -25.17
C THR A 313 -13.15 27.80 -25.64
N THR A 314 -14.13 27.83 -26.55
CA THR A 314 -14.39 26.76 -27.53
C THR A 314 -13.16 26.55 -28.41
N ILE A 315 -12.51 25.39 -28.33
CA ILE A 315 -11.72 24.84 -29.45
C ILE A 315 -12.04 23.34 -29.56
N SER A 316 -13.13 23.04 -30.25
CA SER A 316 -13.39 21.70 -30.78
C SER A 316 -12.40 21.45 -31.93
N ASN A 317 -11.30 20.73 -31.67
CA ASN A 317 -10.35 20.35 -32.72
C ASN A 317 -10.86 19.18 -33.58
N TYR A 318 -11.88 18.45 -33.10
CA TYR A 318 -12.50 17.38 -33.88
C TYR A 318 -13.59 17.93 -34.80
N ASP A 319 -13.39 17.75 -36.10
CA ASP A 319 -14.32 18.22 -37.12
C ASP A 319 -15.47 17.22 -37.32
N TRP A 320 -16.56 17.44 -36.59
CA TRP A 320 -17.80 16.66 -36.72
C TRP A 320 -18.53 16.87 -38.06
N MET A 321 -18.05 17.79 -38.90
CA MET A 321 -18.64 18.13 -40.19
C MET A 321 -17.80 17.65 -41.38
N LEU A 322 -16.81 16.77 -41.15
CA LEU A 322 -16.00 16.17 -42.21
C LEU A 322 -16.86 15.54 -43.31
N THR A 323 -16.58 15.90 -44.57
CA THR A 323 -17.30 15.32 -45.70
C THR A 323 -16.95 13.85 -45.91
N GLU A 324 -15.68 13.51 -45.70
CA GLU A 324 -15.11 12.16 -45.83
C GLU A 324 -14.06 11.93 -44.75
N SER A 325 -13.79 10.68 -44.40
CA SER A 325 -12.72 10.32 -43.48
C SER A 325 -11.35 10.64 -44.06
N LYS A 326 -10.37 10.97 -43.21
CA LYS A 326 -8.97 11.22 -43.62
C LYS A 326 -8.20 9.94 -43.99
N GLY A 327 -8.79 8.76 -43.74
CA GLY A 327 -8.20 7.46 -44.08
C GLY A 327 -7.15 6.94 -43.09
N HIS A 328 -6.82 7.71 -42.06
CA HIS A 328 -5.97 7.31 -40.94
C HIS A 328 -6.57 7.81 -39.64
N ALA A 329 -6.16 7.24 -38.50
CA ALA A 329 -6.62 7.69 -37.19
C ALA A 329 -6.09 9.09 -36.82
N SER A 330 -6.79 9.73 -35.88
CA SER A 330 -6.51 11.06 -35.37
C SER A 330 -5.21 11.11 -34.57
N GLY A 331 -4.43 12.18 -34.73
CA GLY A 331 -3.10 12.32 -34.12
C GLY A 331 -3.12 12.23 -32.59
N TYR A 332 -4.07 12.93 -31.93
CA TYR A 332 -4.21 12.91 -30.47
C TYR A 332 -4.36 11.49 -29.91
N LEU A 333 -5.05 10.61 -30.65
CA LEU A 333 -5.28 9.24 -30.23
C LEU A 333 -4.03 8.39 -30.39
N MET A 334 -3.27 8.60 -31.46
CA MET A 334 -1.98 7.93 -31.65
C MET A 334 -0.98 8.33 -30.57
N ASP A 335 -0.95 9.62 -30.20
CA ASP A 335 -0.12 10.12 -29.11
C ASP A 335 -0.53 9.51 -27.75
N LEU A 336 -1.84 9.39 -27.51
CA LEU A 336 -2.38 8.70 -26.33
C LEU A 336 -1.97 7.22 -26.30
N ILE A 337 -2.11 6.49 -27.40
CA ILE A 337 -1.71 5.07 -27.48
C ILE A 337 -0.21 4.92 -27.23
N ALA A 338 0.63 5.78 -27.82
CA ALA A 338 2.07 5.78 -27.60
C ALA A 338 2.43 6.06 -26.13
N PHE A 339 1.73 7.01 -25.49
CA PHE A 339 1.87 7.29 -24.06
C PHE A 339 1.51 6.07 -23.21
N LEU A 340 0.39 5.40 -23.49
CA LEU A 340 -0.05 4.21 -22.75
C LEU A 340 0.92 3.04 -22.93
N GLN A 341 1.39 2.79 -24.15
CA GLN A 341 2.41 1.78 -24.42
C GLN A 341 3.67 2.04 -23.61
N SER A 342 4.22 3.26 -23.66
CA SER A 342 5.40 3.65 -22.88
C SER A 342 5.18 3.52 -21.36
N THR A 343 4.00 3.92 -20.89
CA THR A 343 3.61 3.84 -19.47
C THR A 343 3.50 2.39 -19.00
N PHE A 344 2.86 1.51 -19.76
CA PHE A 344 2.70 0.10 -19.41
C PHE A 344 4.02 -0.69 -19.53
N MET A 345 4.97 -0.27 -20.38
CA MET A 345 6.34 -0.80 -20.29
C MET A 345 7.00 -0.50 -18.95
N SER A 346 6.65 0.61 -18.29
CA SER A 346 7.16 0.91 -16.94
C SER A 346 6.47 0.07 -15.85
N PHE A 347 5.39 -0.65 -16.18
CA PHE A 347 4.65 -1.49 -15.23
C PHE A 347 5.24 -2.91 -15.10
N THR A 348 6.32 -3.24 -15.81
CA THR A 348 6.95 -4.58 -15.75
C THR A 348 7.33 -5.00 -14.33
N ASN A 349 7.56 -4.04 -13.43
CA ASN A 349 7.92 -4.30 -12.04
C ASN A 349 6.74 -4.23 -11.07
N LEU A 350 5.54 -3.88 -11.53
CA LEU A 350 4.32 -3.92 -10.72
C LEU A 350 3.81 -5.35 -10.58
N PRO A 351 3.08 -5.66 -9.49
CA PRO A 351 2.35 -6.92 -9.42
C PRO A 351 1.37 -7.06 -10.60
N GLU A 352 1.34 -8.23 -11.23
CA GLU A 352 0.58 -8.49 -12.46
C GLU A 352 -0.91 -8.11 -12.33
N LYS A 353 -1.51 -8.34 -11.16
CA LYS A 353 -2.90 -7.95 -10.88
C LYS A 353 -3.12 -6.43 -10.98
N VAL A 354 -2.17 -5.64 -10.48
CA VAL A 354 -2.24 -4.17 -10.46
C VAL A 354 -2.10 -3.63 -11.87
N ALA A 355 -1.10 -4.12 -12.61
CA ALA A 355 -0.86 -3.73 -14.00
C ALA A 355 -2.08 -4.05 -14.89
N ARG A 356 -2.67 -5.25 -14.74
CA ARG A 356 -3.91 -5.62 -15.44
C ARG A 356 -5.10 -4.75 -15.06
N THR A 357 -5.24 -4.42 -13.77
CA THR A 357 -6.35 -3.56 -13.30
C THR A 357 -6.22 -2.14 -13.87
N ALA A 358 -5.01 -1.58 -13.88
CA ALA A 358 -4.74 -0.28 -14.50
C ALA A 358 -5.01 -0.29 -16.02
N CYS A 359 -4.56 -1.32 -16.73
CA CYS A 359 -4.79 -1.46 -18.17
C CYS A 359 -6.30 -1.57 -18.49
N MET A 360 -7.04 -2.41 -17.76
CA MET A 360 -8.48 -2.51 -17.89
C MET A 360 -9.20 -1.19 -17.54
N SER A 361 -8.75 -0.49 -16.50
CA SER A 361 -9.27 0.84 -16.12
C SER A 361 -9.08 1.84 -17.26
N ALA A 362 -7.87 1.91 -17.84
CA ALA A 362 -7.57 2.79 -18.96
C ALA A 362 -8.44 2.49 -20.18
N CYS A 363 -8.54 1.23 -20.61
CA CYS A 363 -9.37 0.85 -21.75
C CYS A 363 -10.86 1.18 -21.54
N LYS A 364 -11.40 0.91 -20.34
CA LYS A 364 -12.79 1.27 -19.99
C LYS A 364 -13.02 2.78 -19.95
N HIS A 365 -12.03 3.52 -19.46
CA HIS A 365 -12.08 4.99 -19.41
C HIS A 365 -12.11 5.55 -20.82
N ILE A 366 -11.18 5.14 -21.70
CA ILE A 366 -11.17 5.54 -23.11
C ILE A 366 -12.50 5.21 -23.80
N ALA A 367 -13.02 3.99 -23.64
CA ALA A 367 -14.26 3.57 -24.27
C ALA A 367 -15.46 4.44 -23.82
N SER A 368 -15.54 4.73 -22.51
CA SER A 368 -16.56 5.61 -21.95
C SER A 368 -16.42 7.05 -22.46
N SER A 369 -15.21 7.62 -22.40
CA SER A 369 -14.95 8.98 -22.86
C SER A 369 -15.22 9.14 -24.37
N LEU A 370 -14.91 8.15 -25.20
CA LEU A 370 -15.25 8.15 -26.62
C LEU A 370 -16.75 8.02 -26.87
N MET A 371 -17.47 7.21 -26.09
CA MET A 371 -18.93 7.13 -26.14
C MET A 371 -19.57 8.47 -25.76
N ASP A 372 -19.10 9.10 -24.68
CA ASP A 372 -19.58 10.40 -24.24
C ASP A 372 -19.26 11.47 -25.29
N PHE A 373 -18.08 11.42 -25.92
CA PHE A 373 -17.67 12.36 -26.96
C PHE A 373 -18.61 12.37 -28.17
N VAL A 374 -18.99 11.19 -28.69
CA VAL A 374 -19.88 11.11 -29.86
C VAL A 374 -21.34 11.46 -29.49
N LEU A 375 -21.72 11.33 -28.22
CA LEU A 375 -23.07 11.61 -27.72
C LEU A 375 -23.22 13.01 -27.10
N ASP A 376 -22.13 13.76 -26.94
CA ASP A 376 -22.08 15.04 -26.24
C ASP A 376 -23.14 16.03 -26.75
N ASN A 377 -23.90 16.65 -25.83
CA ASN A 377 -24.99 17.58 -26.16
C ASN A 377 -24.53 18.82 -26.96
N ASP A 378 -23.28 19.24 -26.83
CA ASP A 378 -22.70 20.34 -27.59
C ASP A 378 -22.47 19.96 -29.06
N VAL A 379 -22.30 18.67 -29.35
CA VAL A 379 -22.23 18.13 -30.71
C VAL A 379 -23.64 18.03 -31.29
N LYS A 380 -24.09 19.11 -31.94
CA LYS A 380 -25.45 19.19 -32.52
C LYS A 380 -25.62 18.41 -33.82
N GLN A 381 -24.54 18.22 -34.57
CA GLN A 381 -24.56 17.64 -35.91
C GLN A 381 -23.31 16.80 -36.13
N ILE A 382 -23.49 15.63 -36.74
CA ILE A 382 -22.42 14.73 -37.13
C ILE A 382 -22.64 14.37 -38.61
N THR A 383 -21.60 14.44 -39.42
CA THR A 383 -21.62 13.93 -40.80
C THR A 383 -21.20 12.46 -40.85
N MET A 384 -21.58 11.76 -41.92
CA MET A 384 -21.14 10.38 -42.13
C MET A 384 -19.61 10.28 -42.26
N GLY A 385 -18.95 11.25 -42.90
CA GLY A 385 -17.49 11.29 -42.99
C GLY A 385 -16.80 11.43 -41.63
N ALA A 386 -17.36 12.23 -40.71
CA ALA A 386 -16.87 12.33 -39.34
C ALA A 386 -17.09 11.03 -38.55
N LEU A 387 -18.25 10.37 -38.73
CA LEU A 387 -18.52 9.08 -38.08
C LEU A 387 -17.55 7.98 -38.57
N GLN A 388 -17.21 7.99 -39.86
CA GLN A 388 -16.19 7.10 -40.43
C GLN A 388 -14.78 7.40 -39.89
N GLN A 389 -14.44 8.68 -39.71
CA GLN A 389 -13.19 9.08 -39.06
C GLN A 389 -13.13 8.56 -37.61
N PHE A 390 -14.22 8.72 -36.86
CA PHE A 390 -14.34 8.23 -35.49
C PHE A 390 -14.25 6.69 -35.40
N ASN A 391 -14.73 5.98 -36.42
CA ASN A 391 -14.54 4.54 -36.53
C ASN A 391 -13.07 4.13 -36.71
N LEU A 392 -12.28 4.89 -37.48
CA LEU A 392 -10.84 4.66 -37.61
C LEU A 392 -10.12 4.85 -36.26
N ASP A 393 -10.56 5.84 -35.49
CA ASP A 393 -10.08 6.11 -34.14
C ASP A 393 -10.38 4.90 -33.22
N LEU A 394 -11.63 4.41 -33.20
CA LEU A 394 -12.00 3.23 -32.41
C LEU A 394 -11.20 1.97 -32.80
N ILE A 395 -10.95 1.75 -34.09
CA ILE A 395 -10.16 0.61 -34.55
C ILE A 395 -8.75 0.62 -33.94
N GLN A 396 -8.13 1.80 -33.79
CA GLN A 396 -6.81 1.89 -33.13
C GLN A 396 -6.88 1.54 -31.65
N CYS A 397 -7.92 1.95 -30.94
CA CYS A 397 -8.14 1.55 -29.55
C CYS A 397 -8.30 0.03 -29.40
N GLU A 398 -9.04 -0.60 -30.31
CA GLU A 398 -9.23 -2.05 -30.32
C GLU A 398 -7.94 -2.80 -30.68
N GLN A 399 -7.18 -2.30 -31.66
CA GLN A 399 -5.86 -2.86 -31.99
C GLN A 399 -4.89 -2.77 -30.81
N PHE A 400 -4.91 -1.64 -30.10
CA PHE A 400 -4.16 -1.49 -28.86
C PHE A 400 -4.60 -2.52 -27.81
N ALA A 401 -5.91 -2.67 -27.56
CA ALA A 401 -6.43 -3.67 -26.63
C ALA A 401 -6.11 -5.12 -27.03
N ALA A 402 -6.08 -5.42 -28.34
CA ALA A 402 -5.71 -6.72 -28.88
C ALA A 402 -4.19 -7.00 -28.85
N SER A 403 -3.36 -5.96 -28.72
CA SER A 403 -1.90 -6.11 -28.64
C SER A 403 -1.38 -6.63 -27.30
N GLU A 404 -2.29 -6.91 -26.36
CA GLU A 404 -1.99 -7.31 -24.98
C GLU A 404 -0.98 -6.37 -24.30
N PRO A 405 -1.37 -5.11 -24.03
CA PRO A 405 -0.44 -4.09 -23.51
C PRO A 405 0.22 -4.46 -22.18
N VAL A 406 -0.41 -5.36 -21.42
CA VAL A 406 0.09 -5.95 -20.18
C VAL A 406 -0.18 -7.47 -20.24
N PRO A 407 0.76 -8.32 -19.81
CA PRO A 407 0.58 -9.77 -19.84
C PRO A 407 -0.54 -10.26 -18.89
N GLY A 408 -1.07 -11.45 -19.19
CA GLY A 408 -1.96 -12.18 -18.29
C GLY A 408 -3.45 -11.87 -18.43
N PHE A 409 -3.87 -11.28 -19.54
CA PHE A 409 -5.29 -11.25 -19.93
C PHE A 409 -5.68 -12.53 -20.66
N ASN A 410 -6.96 -12.90 -20.57
CA ASN A 410 -7.52 -13.90 -21.48
C ASN A 410 -7.86 -13.23 -22.82
N ASP A 411 -7.70 -13.96 -23.92
CA ASP A 411 -8.01 -13.51 -25.28
C ASP A 411 -9.35 -12.75 -25.34
N GLY A 412 -9.29 -11.53 -25.88
CA GLY A 412 -10.47 -10.69 -26.11
C GLY A 412 -11.06 -10.01 -24.87
N THR A 413 -10.52 -10.20 -23.66
CA THR A 413 -11.07 -9.58 -22.44
C THR A 413 -11.02 -8.05 -22.50
N LEU A 414 -9.91 -7.46 -22.97
CA LEU A 414 -9.77 -6.01 -23.12
C LEU A 414 -10.69 -5.46 -24.23
N LEU A 415 -10.92 -6.22 -25.30
CA LEU A 415 -11.82 -5.83 -26.39
C LEU A 415 -13.26 -5.65 -25.92
N LEU A 416 -13.68 -6.37 -24.87
CA LEU A 416 -15.01 -6.20 -24.29
C LEU A 416 -15.26 -4.79 -23.75
N ALA A 417 -14.22 -4.03 -23.41
CA ALA A 417 -14.36 -2.63 -23.00
C ALA A 417 -14.94 -1.75 -24.12
N PHE A 418 -14.67 -2.08 -25.38
CA PHE A 418 -15.08 -1.31 -26.56
C PHE A 418 -16.34 -1.87 -27.23
N ALA A 419 -16.86 -3.02 -26.77
CA ALA A 419 -17.94 -3.75 -27.44
C ALA A 419 -19.23 -2.94 -27.60
N ASP A 420 -19.57 -2.09 -26.63
CA ASP A 420 -20.77 -1.25 -26.69
C ASP A 420 -20.65 -0.19 -27.81
N LEU A 421 -19.48 0.48 -27.89
CA LEU A 421 -19.19 1.48 -28.91
C LEU A 421 -19.04 0.85 -30.31
N ARG A 422 -18.40 -0.32 -30.41
CA ARG A 422 -18.27 -1.09 -31.65
C ARG A 422 -19.62 -1.49 -32.21
N GLN A 423 -20.50 -2.09 -31.40
CA GLN A 423 -21.85 -2.46 -31.85
C GLN A 423 -22.67 -1.23 -32.26
N LEU A 424 -22.52 -0.11 -31.56
CA LEU A 424 -23.16 1.16 -31.94
C LEU A 424 -22.67 1.62 -33.32
N LEU A 425 -21.36 1.72 -33.54
CA LEU A 425 -20.84 2.16 -34.85
C LEU A 425 -21.20 1.19 -35.98
N ASP A 426 -21.13 -0.12 -35.74
CA ASP A 426 -21.46 -1.13 -36.74
C ASP A 426 -22.94 -1.05 -37.17
N LEU A 427 -23.86 -0.69 -36.27
CA LEU A 427 -25.27 -0.49 -36.60
C LEU A 427 -25.44 0.70 -37.56
N PHE A 428 -24.75 1.80 -37.29
CA PHE A 428 -24.87 3.04 -38.06
C PHE A 428 -24.11 3.01 -39.39
N LEU A 429 -22.93 2.41 -39.42
CA LEU A 429 -22.09 2.32 -40.62
C LEU A 429 -22.63 1.31 -41.63
N ASN A 430 -23.16 0.17 -41.17
CA ASN A 430 -23.76 -0.85 -42.05
C ASN A 430 -25.24 -0.56 -42.37
N TRP A 431 -25.87 0.36 -41.63
CA TRP A 431 -27.29 0.69 -41.77
C TRP A 431 -28.24 -0.50 -41.49
N ASP A 432 -27.86 -1.36 -40.53
CA ASP A 432 -28.52 -2.64 -40.22
C ASP A 432 -29.79 -2.49 -39.34
N TRP A 433 -30.54 -1.39 -39.48
CA TRP A 433 -31.72 -1.07 -38.66
C TRP A 433 -32.81 -2.13 -38.74
N SER A 434 -32.98 -2.77 -39.90
CA SER A 434 -33.97 -3.84 -40.07
C SER A 434 -33.66 -5.05 -39.19
N ALA A 435 -32.39 -5.43 -39.09
CA ALA A 435 -31.96 -6.54 -38.25
C ALA A 435 -32.04 -6.16 -36.76
N TYR A 436 -31.57 -4.95 -36.41
CA TYR A 436 -31.66 -4.44 -35.05
C TYR A 436 -33.09 -4.45 -34.49
N LEU A 437 -34.06 -3.95 -35.27
CA LEU A 437 -35.46 -3.84 -34.82
C LEU A 437 -36.18 -5.19 -34.80
N ALA A 438 -35.86 -6.11 -35.71
CA ALA A 438 -36.47 -7.44 -35.76
C ALA A 438 -36.00 -8.32 -34.59
N ASP A 439 -34.71 -8.24 -34.27
CA ASP A 439 -34.10 -9.07 -33.23
C ASP A 439 -34.05 -8.38 -31.86
N TYR A 440 -34.60 -7.16 -31.73
CA TYR A 440 -34.56 -6.40 -30.49
C TYR A 440 -35.22 -7.16 -29.33
N GLY A 441 -34.52 -7.24 -28.20
CA GLY A 441 -34.97 -8.00 -27.02
C GLY A 441 -34.70 -9.51 -27.08
N GLN A 442 -34.18 -10.04 -28.19
CA GLN A 442 -33.77 -11.44 -28.28
C GLN A 442 -32.35 -11.67 -27.78
N ALA A 443 -32.11 -12.82 -27.12
CA ALA A 443 -30.80 -13.16 -26.55
C ALA A 443 -29.68 -13.37 -27.60
N LYS A 444 -30.03 -13.65 -28.87
CA LYS A 444 -29.08 -13.88 -29.97
C LYS A 444 -28.92 -12.69 -30.92
N CYS A 445 -29.39 -11.51 -30.54
CA CYS A 445 -29.30 -10.33 -31.40
C CYS A 445 -27.83 -9.91 -31.64
N LYS A 446 -27.52 -9.44 -32.86
CA LYS A 446 -26.18 -8.96 -33.25
C LYS A 446 -25.76 -7.71 -32.44
N TYR A 447 -26.73 -6.90 -32.03
CA TYR A 447 -26.55 -5.57 -31.44
C TYR A 447 -27.12 -5.47 -30.01
N VAL A 448 -27.02 -6.55 -29.23
CA VAL A 448 -27.58 -6.64 -27.86
C VAL A 448 -27.12 -5.52 -26.92
N ARG A 449 -25.94 -4.93 -27.18
CA ARG A 449 -25.34 -3.88 -26.32
C ARG A 449 -25.83 -2.48 -26.67
N VAL A 450 -26.46 -2.30 -27.83
CA VAL A 450 -26.95 -1.00 -28.27
C VAL A 450 -28.27 -0.70 -27.57
N LYS A 451 -28.27 0.31 -26.71
CA LYS A 451 -29.50 0.80 -26.07
C LYS A 451 -30.28 1.71 -27.02
N PRO A 452 -31.62 1.62 -27.09
CA PRO A 452 -32.42 2.48 -27.97
C PRO A 452 -32.21 3.98 -27.73
N ASP A 453 -32.07 4.43 -26.48
CA ASP A 453 -31.85 5.85 -26.18
C ASP A 453 -30.54 6.39 -26.75
N VAL A 454 -29.48 5.58 -26.67
CA VAL A 454 -28.16 5.91 -27.23
C VAL A 454 -28.24 5.98 -28.76
N ALA A 455 -28.91 5.00 -29.37
CA ALA A 455 -29.15 4.99 -30.82
C ALA A 455 -29.99 6.21 -31.26
N ILE A 456 -31.02 6.61 -30.51
CA ILE A 456 -31.81 7.81 -30.83
C ILE A 456 -30.93 9.06 -30.81
N SER A 457 -30.13 9.24 -29.75
CA SER A 457 -29.26 10.41 -29.59
C SER A 457 -28.31 10.58 -30.79
N LEU A 458 -27.61 9.51 -31.18
CA LEU A 458 -26.71 9.55 -32.33
C LEU A 458 -27.45 9.76 -33.66
N LEU A 459 -28.61 9.13 -33.84
CA LEU A 459 -29.42 9.25 -35.05
C LEU A 459 -29.98 10.67 -35.25
N GLU A 460 -30.35 11.36 -34.17
CA GLU A 460 -30.81 12.75 -34.23
C GLU A 460 -29.68 13.73 -34.64
N LYS A 461 -28.44 13.46 -34.21
CA LYS A 461 -27.24 14.23 -34.60
C LYS A 461 -26.90 14.04 -36.08
N LEU A 462 -26.96 12.80 -36.58
CA LEU A 462 -26.75 12.49 -38.00
C LEU A 462 -27.86 13.07 -38.89
N ASN A 463 -29.12 13.04 -38.44
CA ASN A 463 -30.24 13.61 -39.19
C ASN A 463 -30.21 15.16 -39.24
N SER A 464 -29.58 15.80 -38.25
CA SER A 464 -29.49 17.27 -38.19
C SER A 464 -28.41 17.84 -39.12
N GLY A 465 -27.33 17.09 -39.39
CA GLY A 465 -26.25 17.47 -40.32
C GLY A 465 -26.71 17.72 -41.76
N ASP A 466 -27.75 17.02 -42.22
CA ASP A 466 -28.26 17.17 -43.58
C ASP A 466 -29.26 18.33 -43.74
N LYS A 467 -29.84 18.88 -42.67
CA LYS A 467 -30.90 19.92 -42.73
C LYS A 467 -30.50 21.17 -43.52
N LYS A 468 -29.21 21.54 -43.55
CA LYS A 468 -28.70 22.69 -44.33
C LYS A 468 -28.55 22.39 -45.83
N LYS A 469 -28.29 21.14 -46.23
CA LYS A 469 -28.32 20.73 -47.66
C LYS A 469 -29.76 20.62 -48.20
N PHE A 470 -30.73 20.38 -47.32
CA PHE A 470 -32.14 20.15 -47.69
C PHE A 470 -32.91 21.36 -48.22
N VAL A 471 -32.44 22.60 -48.04
CA VAL A 471 -33.14 23.79 -48.58
C VAL A 471 -33.15 23.79 -50.13
N PHE A 472 -32.23 23.05 -50.75
CA PHE A 472 -32.15 22.84 -52.21
C PHE A 472 -32.58 21.43 -52.67
N ALA A 473 -33.04 20.56 -51.76
CA ALA A 473 -33.35 19.14 -52.03
C ALA A 473 -34.74 18.89 -52.65
N SER A 474 -35.36 19.90 -53.26
CA SER A 474 -36.55 19.73 -54.09
C SER A 474 -36.29 18.89 -55.36
N LEU A 475 -35.06 18.42 -55.60
CA LEU A 475 -34.63 17.88 -56.90
C LEU A 475 -34.15 16.41 -56.91
N LYS A 476 -34.06 15.67 -55.79
CA LYS A 476 -33.63 14.24 -55.83
C LYS A 476 -34.50 13.30 -54.98
N LYS A 477 -35.17 12.36 -55.66
CA LYS A 477 -36.06 11.32 -55.08
C LYS A 477 -35.37 10.48 -53.97
N ASN A 478 -34.11 10.11 -54.20
CA ASN A 478 -33.33 9.28 -53.27
C ASN A 478 -33.10 9.94 -51.89
N GLU A 479 -32.95 11.27 -51.81
CA GLU A 479 -32.75 11.98 -50.55
C GLU A 479 -34.04 12.06 -49.72
N ARG A 480 -35.20 12.16 -50.39
CA ARG A 480 -36.52 12.10 -49.74
C ARG A 480 -36.79 10.73 -49.14
N ASP A 481 -36.46 9.66 -49.86
CA ASP A 481 -36.70 8.30 -49.39
C ASP A 481 -35.79 7.93 -48.21
N LYS A 482 -34.53 8.39 -48.22
CA LYS A 482 -33.61 8.26 -47.09
C LYS A 482 -34.11 9.00 -45.84
N LYS A 483 -34.66 10.20 -46.02
CA LYS A 483 -35.25 10.98 -44.91
C LYS A 483 -36.49 10.30 -44.31
N LYS A 484 -37.38 9.75 -45.14
CA LYS A 484 -38.54 8.99 -44.67
C LYS A 484 -38.12 7.74 -43.89
N LEU A 485 -37.07 7.05 -44.34
CA LEU A 485 -36.52 5.89 -43.65
C LEU A 485 -35.98 6.29 -42.26
N LEU A 486 -35.21 7.38 -42.19
CA LEU A 486 -34.71 7.96 -40.94
C LEU A 486 -35.84 8.29 -39.95
N ASP A 487 -36.87 9.00 -40.40
CA ASP A 487 -38.00 9.38 -39.55
C ASP A 487 -38.80 8.16 -39.08
N THR A 488 -38.89 7.12 -39.91
CA THR A 488 -39.53 5.84 -39.57
C THR A 488 -38.75 5.10 -38.48
N VAL A 489 -37.42 4.99 -38.65
CA VAL A 489 -36.54 4.35 -37.66
C VAL A 489 -36.61 5.11 -36.33
N LEU A 490 -36.51 6.44 -36.33
CA LEU A 490 -36.64 7.25 -35.11
C LEU A 490 -37.98 7.02 -34.40
N LYS A 491 -39.08 6.92 -35.14
CA LYS A 491 -40.40 6.65 -34.57
C LYS A 491 -40.47 5.25 -33.95
N GLN A 492 -39.91 4.24 -34.61
CA GLN A 492 -39.86 2.88 -34.10
C GLN A 492 -38.99 2.76 -32.85
N LEU A 493 -37.81 3.40 -32.83
CA LEU A 493 -36.93 3.45 -31.66
C LEU A 493 -37.60 4.13 -30.46
N LYS A 494 -38.26 5.28 -30.66
CA LYS A 494 -39.03 5.97 -29.61
C LYS A 494 -40.19 5.09 -29.12
N GLY A 495 -40.78 4.29 -30.00
CA GLY A 495 -41.78 3.29 -29.64
C GLY A 495 -41.23 2.18 -28.73
N LEU A 496 -40.01 1.72 -28.97
CA LEU A 496 -39.32 0.75 -28.12
C LEU A 496 -39.03 1.29 -26.72
N VAL A 497 -38.58 2.55 -26.60
CA VAL A 497 -38.30 3.21 -25.31
C VAL A 497 -39.59 3.39 -24.50
N ASN A 498 -40.67 3.83 -25.16
CA ASN A 498 -41.96 4.10 -24.50
C ASN A 498 -42.80 2.83 -24.25
N GLY A 499 -42.27 1.62 -24.53
CA GLY A 499 -42.99 0.36 -24.34
C GLY A 499 -44.22 0.19 -25.26
N THR A 500 -44.27 0.90 -26.39
CA THR A 500 -45.42 0.92 -27.32
C THR A 500 -45.20 0.12 -28.60
N ALA A 501 -44.09 -0.62 -28.70
CA ALA A 501 -43.89 -1.52 -29.82
C ALA A 501 -44.92 -2.67 -29.77
N PRO A 502 -45.54 -3.04 -30.90
CA PRO A 502 -46.45 -4.17 -30.94
C PRO A 502 -45.66 -5.40 -30.54
N GLN A 503 -46.08 -6.08 -29.46
CA GLN A 503 -45.72 -7.48 -29.25
C GLN A 503 -46.12 -8.20 -30.53
N GLN A 504 -45.16 -8.53 -31.39
CA GLN A 504 -45.40 -9.56 -32.39
C GLN A 504 -45.68 -10.83 -31.59
N GLY A 505 -46.93 -11.27 -31.67
CA GLY A 505 -47.47 -12.34 -30.85
C GLY A 505 -46.56 -13.56 -30.90
N SER A 506 -46.35 -14.15 -29.73
CA SER A 506 -46.09 -15.57 -29.59
C SER A 506 -47.25 -16.33 -30.23
N GLY A 507 -47.13 -16.55 -31.54
CA GLY A 507 -47.88 -17.57 -32.27
C GLY A 507 -47.43 -18.94 -31.78
N GLN A 508 -48.44 -19.73 -31.44
CA GLN A 508 -48.40 -21.08 -30.89
C GLN A 508 -47.48 -22.06 -31.62
#